data_AF-A0A6A3A319-F1
#
_entry.id   AF-A0A6A3A319-F1
#
_cell.length_a   1.000
_cell.length_b   1.000
_cell.length_c   1.000
_cell.angle_alpha   90.00
_cell.angle_beta   90.00
_cell.angle_gamma   90.00
#
_symmetry.space_group_name_H-M   'P 1'
#
loop_
_entity.id
_entity.type
_entity.pdbx_description
1 polymer ?
#
loop_
_entity_poly.entity_id
_entity_poly.type
_entity_poly.pdbx_seq_one_letter_code
_entity_poly.pdbx_strand_id
1 'polypeptide(L)' 'MLNAPSHWMLDKLGGAFAPKPSSGPHKSRECLPSILILRNRLKYALTYREVIAILMQRHVMVDGKVRTDKA' A
#
# COMPACT_ATOMS: atom_id res chain seq x y z
N MET A 1 -3.61 -12.28 -5.30
CA MET A 1 -2.58 -12.41 -4.24
C MET A 1 -1.42 -13.29 -4.69
N LEU A 2 -1.68 -14.43 -5.31
CA LEU A 2 -0.64 -15.42 -5.70
C LEU A 2 0.50 -14.85 -6.57
N ASN A 3 0.20 -13.89 -7.44
CA ASN A 3 1.20 -13.25 -8.31
C ASN A 3 1.88 -12.01 -7.70
N ALA A 4 1.52 -11.66 -6.46
CA ALA A 4 2.17 -10.55 -5.75
C ALA A 4 3.56 -10.98 -5.26
N PRO A 5 4.53 -10.05 -5.14
CA PRO A 5 5.83 -10.35 -4.57
C PRO A 5 5.73 -10.95 -3.15
N SER A 6 6.53 -11.98 -2.86
CA SER A 6 6.53 -12.66 -1.56
C SER A 6 6.88 -11.73 -0.39
N HIS A 7 7.78 -10.77 -0.61
CA HIS A 7 8.19 -9.80 0.42
C HIS A 7 7.08 -8.82 0.82
N TRP A 8 5.95 -8.80 0.10
CA TRP A 8 4.76 -8.05 0.55
C TRP A 8 4.10 -8.71 1.76
N MET A 9 4.43 -9.97 2.08
CA MET A 9 3.93 -10.71 3.25
C MET A 9 2.40 -10.61 3.36
N LEU A 10 1.75 -10.95 2.25
CA LEU A 10 0.30 -11.00 2.11
C LEU A 10 -0.19 -12.39 2.49
N ASP A 11 -1.23 -12.46 3.31
CA ASP A 11 -1.86 -13.73 3.66
C ASP A 11 -2.50 -14.39 2.42
N LYS A 12 -2.50 -15.72 2.34
CA LYS A 12 -3.02 -16.42 1.14
C LYS A 12 -4.55 -16.39 1.06
N LEU A 13 -5.25 -16.21 2.18
CA LEU A 13 -6.72 -16.29 2.27
C LEU A 13 -7.38 -14.91 2.35
N GLY A 14 -6.61 -13.82 2.50
CA GLY A 14 -7.12 -12.46 2.65
C GLY A 14 -7.77 -11.81 1.41
N GLY A 15 -7.95 -12.55 0.32
CA GLY A 15 -8.68 -12.09 -0.88
C GLY A 15 -8.03 -12.50 -2.21
N ALA A 16 -8.76 -12.29 -3.31
CA ALA A 16 -8.30 -12.68 -4.66
C ALA A 16 -7.23 -11.72 -5.22
N PHE A 17 -7.32 -10.43 -4.92
CA PHE A 17 -6.50 -9.36 -5.53
C PHE A 17 -5.50 -8.74 -4.54
N ALA A 18 -4.41 -8.22 -5.08
CA ALA A 18 -3.43 -7.43 -4.34
C ALA A 18 -3.40 -6.01 -4.93
N PRO A 19 -3.07 -4.98 -4.14
CA PRO A 19 -2.91 -3.63 -4.65
C PRO A 19 -1.83 -3.58 -5.73
N LYS A 20 -2.07 -2.80 -6.78
CA LYS A 20 -1.15 -2.66 -7.91
C LYS A 20 -0.49 -1.30 -7.80
N PRO A 21 0.82 -1.23 -7.47
CA PRO A 21 1.49 0.06 -7.31
C PRO A 21 1.40 0.86 -8.61
N SER A 22 1.09 2.15 -8.46
CA SER A 22 1.20 3.14 -9.53
C SER A 22 2.63 3.21 -10.07
N SER A 23 2.78 3.58 -11.34
CA SER A 23 4.08 3.90 -11.91
C SER A 23 4.74 5.02 -11.10
N GLY A 24 6.01 4.83 -10.74
CA GLY A 24 6.72 5.73 -9.85
C GLY A 24 8.22 5.42 -9.79
N PRO A 25 8.93 5.92 -8.76
CA PRO A 25 10.39 5.83 -8.68
C PRO A 25 10.93 4.42 -8.48
N HIS A 26 10.10 3.47 -8.02
CA HIS A 26 10.49 2.08 -7.80
C HIS A 26 9.83 1.16 -8.84
N LYS A 27 10.51 0.08 -9.21
CA LYS A 27 9.92 -0.95 -10.09
C LYS A 27 8.76 -1.63 -9.37
N SER A 28 7.73 -2.00 -10.12
CA SER A 28 6.48 -2.60 -9.60
C SER A 28 6.69 -3.88 -8.76
N ARG A 29 7.75 -4.65 -9.03
CA ARG A 29 8.14 -5.83 -8.26
C ARG A 29 9.19 -5.57 -7.17
N GLU A 30 9.81 -4.40 -7.14
CA GLU A 30 10.85 -4.01 -6.18
C GLU A 30 10.38 -2.80 -5.34
N CYS A 31 9.09 -2.77 -5.01
CA CYS A 31 8.50 -1.72 -4.20
C CYS A 31 7.62 -2.31 -3.10
N LEU A 32 7.10 -1.46 -2.22
CA LEU A 32 6.04 -1.78 -1.27
C LEU A 32 4.98 -0.68 -1.33
N PRO A 33 3.73 -0.97 -1.76
CA PRO A 33 2.66 0.02 -1.84
C PRO A 33 2.36 0.70 -0.50
N SER A 34 2.06 2.00 -0.52
CA SER A 34 1.73 2.80 0.68
C SER A 34 0.59 2.19 1.50
N ILE A 35 -0.37 1.57 0.82
CA ILE A 35 -1.48 0.87 1.46
C ILE A 35 -1.04 -0.33 2.32
N LEU A 36 -0.06 -1.10 1.86
CA LEU A 36 0.44 -2.25 2.63
C LEU A 36 1.26 -1.78 3.83
N ILE A 37 1.93 -0.64 3.71
CA ILE A 37 2.65 -0.02 4.83
C ILE A 37 1.65 0.40 5.92
N LEU A 38 0.64 1.20 5.56
CA LEU A 38 -0.33 1.73 6.52
C LEU A 38 -1.19 0.62 7.17
N ARG A 39 -1.62 -0.39 6.39
CA ARG A 39 -2.48 -1.47 6.87
C ARG A 39 -1.72 -2.63 7.51
N ASN A 40 -0.76 -3.23 6.81
CA ASN A 40 -0.14 -4.49 7.24
C ASN A 40 1.10 -4.31 8.12
N ARG A 41 1.85 -3.21 7.95
CA ARG A 41 3.09 -2.97 8.72
C ARG A 41 2.83 -2.10 9.94
N LEU A 42 2.25 -0.92 9.74
CA LEU A 42 2.04 0.07 10.80
C LEU A 42 0.70 -0.10 11.52
N LYS A 43 -0.26 -0.82 10.90
CA LYS A 43 -1.59 -1.11 11.48
C LYS A 43 -2.39 0.14 11.88
N TYR A 44 -2.23 1.24 11.14
CA TYR A 44 -3.03 2.46 11.32
C TYR A 44 -4.43 2.37 10.71
N ALA A 45 -4.67 1.37 9.87
CA ALA A 45 -5.95 1.10 9.24
C ALA A 45 -6.18 -0.42 9.19
N LEU A 46 -7.45 -0.82 9.25
CA LEU A 46 -7.89 -2.20 9.08
C LEU A 46 -8.37 -2.44 7.64
N THR A 47 -8.95 -1.43 7.01
CA THR A 47 -9.58 -1.53 5.69
C THR A 47 -8.93 -0.63 4.64
N TYR A 48 -9.13 -0.98 3.37
CA TYR A 48 -8.69 -0.18 2.22
C TYR A 48 -9.26 1.26 2.25
N ARG A 49 -10.51 1.41 2.70
CA ARG A 49 -11.21 2.70 2.76
C ARG A 49 -10.59 3.64 3.80
N GLU A 50 -10.21 3.11 4.95
CA GLU A 50 -9.53 3.87 6.01
C GLU A 50 -8.15 4.37 5.55
N VAL A 51 -7.39 3.53 4.83
CA VAL A 51 -6.11 3.94 4.24
C VAL A 51 -6.31 5.13 3.29
N ILE A 52 -7.32 5.07 2.41
CA ILE A 52 -7.62 6.20 1.53
C ILE A 52 -7.96 7.45 2.35
N ALA A 53 -8.79 7.32 3.38
CA ALA A 53 -9.14 8.45 4.24
C ALA A 53 -7.89 9.09 4.86
N ILE A 54 -6.96 8.30 5.40
CA ILE A 54 -5.68 8.78 5.96
C ILE A 54 -4.83 9.48 4.90
N LEU A 55 -4.72 8.92 3.71
CA LEU A 55 -3.94 9.52 2.61
C LEU A 55 -4.54 10.84 2.13
N MET A 56 -5.88 10.95 2.08
CA MET A 56 -6.56 12.19 1.68
C MET A 56 -6.41 13.31 2.70
N GLN A 57 -6.16 12.99 3.98
CA GLN A 57 -5.85 13.97 5.02
C GLN A 57 -4.45 14.59 4.89
N ARG A 58 -3.61 14.12 3.95
CA ARG A 58 -2.27 14.67 3.66
C ARG A 58 -1.24 14.57 4.80
N HIS A 59 -1.45 13.67 5.77
CA HIS A 59 -0.50 13.42 6.86
C HIS A 59 0.70 12.55 6.47
N VAL A 60 0.61 11.82 5.36
CA VAL A 60 1.64 10.85 4.94
C VAL A 60 2.58 11.47 3.92
N MET A 61 3.86 11.53 4.26
CA MET A 61 4.93 12.01 3.38
C MET A 61 5.94 10.91 3.09
N VAL A 62 6.43 10.87 1.85
CA VAL A 62 7.54 10.02 1.42
C VAL A 62 8.54 10.93 0.71
N ASP A 63 9.79 10.93 1.18
CA ASP A 63 10.87 11.83 0.72
C ASP A 63 10.47 13.32 0.77
N GLY A 64 9.81 13.73 1.86
CA GLY A 64 9.35 15.11 2.06
C GLY A 64 8.17 15.56 1.20
N LYS A 65 7.59 14.66 0.39
CA LYS A 65 6.42 14.95 -0.46
C LYS A 65 5.19 14.23 0.04
N VAL A 66 4.08 14.96 0.20
CA VAL A 66 2.76 14.39 0.55
C VAL A 66 2.32 13.38 -0.51
N ARG A 67 1.88 12.20 -0.08
CA ARG A 67 1.37 11.15 -0.97
C ARG A 67 -0.13 10.96 -0.78
N THR A 68 -0.86 11.03 -1.89
CA THR A 68 -2.32 10.82 -1.94
C THR A 68 -2.71 9.72 -2.93
N ASP A 69 -1.74 8.91 -3.37
CA ASP A 69 -1.96 7.84 -4.35
C ASP A 69 -2.78 6.70 -3.74
N LYS A 70 -3.77 6.21 -4.48
CA LYS A 70 -4.73 5.20 -4.00
C LYS A 70 -4.38 3.78 -4.45
N ALA A 71 -3.44 3.62 -5.39
CA ALA A 71 -3.20 2.37 -6.11
C ALA A 71 -2.41 1.32 -5.31
#